data_AF-A0A2W6S1D0-F1
#
_entry.id   AF-A0A2W6S1D0-F1
#
_cell.length_a   1.000
_cell.length_b   1.000
_cell.length_c   1.000
_cell.angle_alpha   90.00
_cell.angle_beta   90.00
_cell.angle_gamma   90.00
#
_symmetry.space_group_name_H-M   'P 1'
#
loop_
_entity.id
_entity.type
_entity.pdbx_description
1 polymer ?
#
loop_
_entity_poly.entity_id
_entity_poly.type
_entity_poly.pdbx_seq_one_letter_code
_entity_poly.pdbx_strand_id
1 'polypeptide(L)' 'MDHSPMRELPDELADVRDTLVRCLEVLDRYDEHHAALHVCAGYERLIGAPTTMEQWYMMTGRDPDGEFLQDGDQH' A
#
# COMPACT_ATOMS: atom_id res chain seq x y z
N MET A 1 13.61 -13.69 6.21
CA MET A 1 13.05 -13.11 4.97
C MET A 1 11.55 -13.23 5.14
N ASP A 2 10.90 -12.13 5.52
CA ASP A 2 9.45 -12.05 5.65
C ASP A 2 8.83 -12.14 4.25
N HIS A 3 8.43 -13.35 3.89
CA HIS A 3 7.53 -13.57 2.76
C HIS A 3 6.13 -13.18 3.23
N SER A 4 5.86 -11.87 3.27
CA SER A 4 4.49 -11.39 3.34
C SER A 4 3.75 -12.04 2.16
N PRO A 5 2.68 -12.81 2.39
CA PRO A 5 2.04 -13.58 1.33
C PRO A 5 1.54 -12.58 0.31
N MET A 6 2.17 -12.55 -0.88
CA MET A 6 1.56 -11.92 -2.04
C MET A 6 0.19 -12.58 -2.19
N ARG A 7 -0.87 -11.87 -1.82
CA ARG A 7 -2.24 -12.31 -2.10
C ARG A 7 -2.31 -12.44 -3.62
N GLU A 8 -2.41 -13.66 -4.11
CA GLU A 8 -2.73 -13.88 -5.52
C GLU A 8 -4.08 -13.20 -5.78
N LEU A 9 -4.03 -12.12 -6.56
CA LEU A 9 -5.21 -11.38 -6.97
C LEU A 9 -6.01 -12.28 -7.91
N PRO A 10 -7.32 -12.47 -7.67
CA PRO A 10 -8.21 -13.04 -8.67
C PRO A 10 -8.03 -12.35 -10.03
N ASP A 11 -8.21 -13.09 -11.13
CA ASP A 11 -7.99 -12.58 -12.50
C ASP A 11 -8.73 -11.25 -12.76
N GLU A 12 -9.95 -11.11 -12.24
CA GLU A 12 -10.75 -9.88 -12.35
C GLU A 12 -10.09 -8.66 -11.68
N LEU A 13 -9.30 -8.87 -10.63
CA LEU A 13 -8.54 -7.82 -9.96
C LEU A 13 -7.19 -7.53 -10.64
N ALA A 14 -6.68 -8.45 -11.47
CA ALA A 14 -5.50 -8.21 -12.29
C ALA A 14 -5.77 -7.14 -13.36
N ASP A 15 -6.94 -7.17 -14.00
CA ASP A 15 -7.36 -6.14 -14.96
C ASP A 15 -7.51 -4.75 -14.31
N VAL A 16 -8.03 -4.72 -13.08
CA VAL A 16 -8.14 -3.48 -12.28
C VAL A 16 -6.74 -2.95 -11.96
N ARG A 17 -5.82 -3.82 -11.52
CA ARG A 17 -4.42 -3.46 -11.26
C ARG A 17 -3.77 -2.85 -12.50
N ASP A 18 -3.88 -3.50 -13.65
CA ASP A 18 -3.26 -3.05 -14.90
C ASP A 18 -3.86 -1.72 -15.37
N THR A 19 -5.16 -1.50 -15.15
CA THR A 19 -5.81 -0.22 -15.42
C THR A 19 -5.26 0.89 -14.51
N LEU A 20 -5.11 0.64 -13.21
CA LEU A 20 -4.55 1.61 -12.27
C LEU A 20 -3.11 1.98 -12.63
N VAL A 21 -2.28 1.01 -13.06
CA VAL A 21 -0.92 1.26 -13.54
C VAL A 21 -0.92 2.20 -14.76
N ARG A 22 -1.79 1.95 -15.75
CA ARG A 22 -1.91 2.84 -16.91
C ARG A 22 -2.38 4.24 -16.54
N CYS A 23 -3.29 4.37 -15.56
CA CYS A 23 -3.68 5.68 -15.05
C CYS A 23 -2.48 6.41 -14.45
N LEU A 24 -1.63 5.75 -13.66
CA LEU A 24 -0.41 6.35 -13.11
C LEU A 24 0.54 6.84 -14.21
N GLU A 25 0.75 6.07 -15.27
CA GLU A 25 1.59 6.48 -16.41
C GLU A 25 1.06 7.74 -17.12
N VAL A 26 -0.26 7.86 -17.25
CA VAL A 26 -0.88 9.06 -17.83
C VAL A 26 -0.72 10.25 -16.90
N LEU A 27 -1.00 10.08 -15.61
CA LEU A 27 -0.93 11.17 -14.63
C LEU A 27 0.51 11.68 -14.46
N ASP A 28 1.49 10.77 -14.46
CA ASP A 28 2.92 11.11 -14.45
C ASP A 28 3.32 11.94 -15.67
N ARG A 29 2.86 11.56 -16.87
CA ARG A 29 3.11 12.31 -18.11
C ARG A 29 2.58 13.75 -18.07
N TYR A 30 1.49 13.99 -17.35
CA TYR A 30 0.84 15.30 -17.26
C TYR A 30 1.17 16.06 -15.96
N ASP A 31 2.10 15.58 -15.14
CA ASP A 31 2.49 16.21 -13.86
C ASP A 31 1.34 16.31 -12.84
N GLU A 32 0.34 15.44 -12.96
CA GLU A 32 -0.89 15.44 -12.15
C GLU A 32 -0.69 14.68 -10.82
N HIS A 33 0.28 15.13 -10.03
CA HIS A 33 0.75 14.41 -8.83
C HIS A 33 -0.33 14.19 -7.78
N HIS A 34 -1.25 15.15 -7.57
CA HIS A 34 -2.33 14.98 -6.60
C HIS A 34 -3.30 13.86 -7.00
N ALA A 35 -3.64 13.77 -8.29
CA ALA A 35 -4.46 12.68 -8.79
C ALA A 35 -3.71 11.34 -8.69
N ALA A 36 -2.39 11.33 -8.97
CA ALA A 36 -1.57 10.13 -8.86
C ALA A 36 -1.56 9.55 -7.44
N LEU A 37 -1.51 10.41 -6.41
CA LEU A 37 -1.61 9.96 -5.01
C LEU A 37 -2.89 9.18 -4.70
N HIS A 38 -4.03 9.62 -5.24
CA HIS A 38 -5.30 8.90 -5.06
C HIS A 38 -5.29 7.53 -5.76
N VAL A 39 -4.66 7.43 -6.93
CA VAL A 39 -4.52 6.17 -7.66
C VAL A 39 -3.56 5.22 -6.92
N CYS A 40 -2.44 5.72 -6.39
CA CYS A 40 -1.53 4.94 -5.54
C CYS A 40 -2.25 4.36 -4.32
N ALA A 41 -3.04 5.17 -3.60
CA ALA A 41 -3.81 4.70 -2.44
C ALA A 41 -4.83 3.60 -2.83
N GLY A 42 -5.45 3.71 -4.00
CA GLY A 42 -6.33 2.67 -4.53
C GLY A 42 -5.57 1.38 -4.89
N TYR A 43 -4.41 1.52 -5.51
CA TYR A 43 -3.52 0.41 -5.88
C TYR A 43 -3.00 -0.35 -4.65
N GLU A 44 -2.54 0.38 -3.63
CA GLU A 44 -2.07 -0.19 -2.37
C GLU A 44 -3.18 -1.02 -1.69
N ARG A 45 -4.39 -0.47 -1.59
CA ARG A 45 -5.56 -1.20 -1.05
C ARG A 45 -5.91 -2.44 -1.87
N LEU A 46 -5.81 -2.36 -3.20
CA LEU A 46 -6.10 -3.48 -4.08
C LEU A 46 -5.15 -4.65 -3.81
N ILE A 47 -3.85 -4.38 -3.72
CA ILE A 47 -2.84 -5.42 -3.52
C ILE A 47 -2.64 -5.81 -2.05
N GLY A 48 -3.34 -5.13 -1.12
CA GLY A 48 -3.16 -5.29 0.32
C GLY A 48 -1.79 -4.81 0.80
N ALA A 49 -1.18 -3.86 0.09
CA ALA A 49 0.07 -3.25 0.52
C ALA A 49 -0.22 -2.20 1.61
N PRO A 50 0.65 -2.12 2.62
CA PRO A 50 0.54 -1.07 3.62
C PRO A 50 0.78 0.29 2.96
N THR A 51 -0.06 1.26 3.29
CA THR A 51 0.07 2.67 2.89
C THR A 51 1.37 3.25 3.42
N THR A 52 1.81 4.38 2.86
CA THR A 52 3.01 5.09 3.35
C THR A 52 2.95 5.41 4.84
N MET A 53 1.76 5.73 5.37
CA MET A 53 1.59 6.03 6.80
C MET A 53 1.69 4.77 7.67
N GLU A 54 1.04 3.68 7.25
CA GLU A 54 1.14 2.37 7.92
C GLU A 54 2.58 1.86 7.92
N GLN A 55 3.30 2.03 6.80
CA GLN A 55 4.74 1.72 6.73
C GLN A 55 5.55 2.54 7.72
N TRP A 56 5.28 3.83 7.84
CA TRP A 56 5.94 4.70 8.81
C TRP A 56 5.63 4.31 10.26
N TYR A 57 4.39 3.92 10.57
CA TYR A 57 4.04 3.40 11.89
C TYR A 57 4.82 2.13 12.22
N MET A 58 4.86 1.16 11.31
CA MET A 58 5.64 -0.06 11.48
C MET A 58 7.14 0.22 11.69
N MET A 59 7.70 1.20 11.00
CA MET A 59 9.10 1.63 11.21
C MET A 59 9.35 2.29 12.57
N THR A 60 8.32 2.83 13.22
CA THR A 60 8.42 3.52 14.51
C THR A 60 8.00 2.64 15.70
N GLY A 61 7.87 1.33 15.49
CA GLY A 61 7.48 0.38 16.53
C GLY A 61 5.98 0.41 16.86
N ARG A 62 5.16 0.88 15.92
CA ARG A 62 3.70 0.93 16.03
C ARG A 62 3.07 -0.08 15.10
N ASP A 63 1.84 -0.47 15.39
CA ASP A 63 1.01 -1.23 14.47
C ASP A 63 0.54 -0.36 13.28
N PRO A 64 -0.08 -0.95 12.24
CA PRO A 64 -0.59 -0.20 11.09
C PRO A 64 -1.67 0.84 11.45
N ASP A 65 -2.35 0.71 12.59
CA ASP A 65 -3.33 1.68 13.07
C ASP A 65 -2.67 2.86 13.81
N GLY A 66 -1.36 2.78 14.07
CA GLY A 66 -0.56 3.82 14.70
C GLY A 66 -0.46 3.69 16.22
N GLU A 67 -0.98 2.61 16.80
CA GLU A 67 -0.82 2.33 18.22
C GLU A 67 0.55 1.71 18.48
N PHE A 68 1.18 2.08 19.58
CA PHE A 68 2.42 1.42 19.97
C PHE A 68 2.13 -0.05 20.24
N LEU A 69 2.93 -0.94 19.64
CA LEU A 69 2.90 -2.35 20.02
C LEU A 69 3.24 -2.37 21.51
N GLN A 70 2.26 -2.70 22.35
CA GLN A 70 2.51 -2.86 23.78
C GLN A 70 3.63 -3.88 23.89
N ASP A 71 4.78 -3.44 24.40
CA ASP A 71 5.86 -4.34 24.80
C ASP A 71 5.28 -5.29 25.84
N GLY A 72 4.80 -6.44 25.37
CA GLY A 72 4.45 -7.59 26.17
C GLY A 72 5.73 -8.22 26.69
N ASP A 73 6.31 -7.56 27.70
CA ASP A 73 7.04 -8.11 28.84
C ASP A 73 8.11 -9.19 28.53
N GLN A 74 9.39 -8.83 28.56
CA GLN A 74 10.46 -9.71 29.05
C GLN A 74 11.54 -8.90 29.80
N HIS A 75 11.38 -8.87 31.12
CA HIS A 75 12.38 -9.05 32.19
C HIS A 75 13.88 -8.77 31.89
#